data_AF-A0A085BN08-F1
#
_entry.id   AF-A0A085BN08-F1
#
_cell.length_a   1.000
_cell.length_b   1.000
_cell.length_c   1.000
_cell.angle_alpha   90.00
_cell.angle_beta   90.00
_cell.angle_gamma   90.00
#
_symmetry.space_group_name_H-M   'P 1'
#
loop_
_entity.id
_entity.type
_entity.pdbx_description
1 polymer ?
#
loop_
_entity_poly.entity_id
_entity_poly.type
_entity_poly.pdbx_seq_one_letter_code
_entity_poly.pdbx_strand_id
1 'polypeptide(L)'
;MISWRKHYKKGLIAISLLLSTGASVYAQGDPKKGQELFKANCTACHALDKKVVGPALGGVVEKVKKDGQDVDWLHKWIMNNEKLRASGDAYANKIYEENGKVAMQVFEGKLSDQDIDDILEYTTNPPKEEAAAEAPAGEADANSTAAIEAQKAQQLNSKIVIAALIAIAGLLVWLLLKIRQLVKLQQTPELSELNSSRVVSYSALYEKYSYVGKALVGLLALIAVYGVWNWLMWIGVYKGYAPEQPIYFSHKIHAGENKIDCQLCHSGAKYGKVSEIPSLNVCMNCHRSISEYKGKYLEPGKDREFYTGEIKKIYAAAGWDEDKQAYTGKTQPVEWTRIHNMPDFVYFNHSQHVVAGEQAIINGFNSKQKDAANKIDVVCKACHGKIDTMNVVQMANDFTMGWCIECHRTTEVDMNNGYNKEYFKNLHDKLKKQYGEGSKITVDAIGGLECGKCHY
;
A
#
# COMPACT_ATOMS: atom_id res chain seq x y z
N MET A 1 -55.06 -7.07 63.05
CA MET A 1 -53.69 -7.45 62.64
C MET A 1 -53.75 -8.78 61.90
N ILE A 2 -53.83 -8.73 60.58
CA ILE A 2 -53.93 -9.93 59.71
C ILE A 2 -52.51 -10.34 59.33
N SER A 3 -52.13 -11.56 59.71
CA SER A 3 -50.77 -12.10 59.56
C SER A 3 -50.39 -12.27 58.09
N TRP A 4 -49.63 -11.29 57.58
CA TRP A 4 -49.05 -11.26 56.23
C TRP A 4 -47.94 -12.30 55.99
N ARG A 5 -47.57 -13.11 56.99
CA ARG A 5 -46.48 -14.10 56.86
C ARG A 5 -46.88 -15.39 56.14
N LYS A 6 -48.17 -15.74 56.06
CA LYS A 6 -48.60 -17.04 55.51
C LYS A 6 -48.82 -17.02 53.99
N HIS A 7 -49.00 -15.85 53.39
CA HIS A 7 -49.24 -15.70 51.94
C HIS A 7 -47.98 -15.42 51.12
N TYR A 8 -46.92 -14.88 51.73
CA TYR A 8 -45.66 -14.57 51.05
C TYR A 8 -44.93 -15.81 50.52
N LYS A 9 -44.91 -16.91 51.30
CA LYS A 9 -44.27 -18.17 50.87
C LYS A 9 -45.02 -18.87 49.72
N LYS A 10 -46.35 -18.78 49.67
CA LYS A 10 -47.14 -19.38 48.58
C LYS A 10 -47.08 -18.53 47.30
N GLY A 11 -47.01 -17.20 47.43
CA GLY A 11 -46.81 -16.29 46.30
C GLY A 11 -45.43 -16.43 45.64
N LEU A 12 -44.36 -16.58 46.43
CA LEU A 12 -43.01 -16.78 45.89
C LEU A 12 -42.82 -18.14 45.20
N ILE A 13 -43.46 -19.20 45.69
CA ILE A 13 -43.40 -20.51 45.03
C ILE A 13 -44.20 -20.49 43.72
N ALA A 14 -45.35 -19.80 43.68
CA ALA A 14 -46.13 -19.65 42.46
C ALA A 14 -45.43 -18.76 41.41
N ILE A 15 -44.75 -17.69 41.82
CA ILE A 15 -43.96 -16.85 40.92
C ILE A 15 -42.69 -17.57 40.44
N SER A 16 -42.05 -18.39 41.28
CA SER A 16 -40.91 -19.23 40.89
C SER A 16 -41.30 -20.37 39.94
N LEU A 17 -42.51 -20.95 40.09
CA LEU A 17 -43.05 -21.94 39.13
C LEU A 17 -43.57 -21.34 37.82
N LEU A 18 -44.02 -20.08 37.82
CA LEU A 18 -44.40 -19.36 36.60
C LEU A 18 -43.21 -18.77 35.84
N LEU A 19 -42.05 -18.60 36.50
CA LEU A 19 -40.78 -18.23 35.85
C LEU A 19 -39.98 -19.43 35.32
N SER A 20 -40.37 -20.67 35.65
CA SER A 20 -39.67 -21.89 35.22
C SER A 20 -40.33 -22.65 34.07
N THR A 21 -41.39 -22.12 33.45
CA THR A 21 -42.10 -22.76 32.32
C THR A 21 -41.96 -22.04 30.98
N GLY A 22 -41.00 -21.11 30.86
CA GLY A 22 -40.74 -20.34 29.64
C GLY A 22 -39.37 -20.58 28.98
N ALA A 23 -38.60 -21.58 29.41
CA ALA A 23 -37.35 -21.94 28.74
C ALA A 23 -37.60 -23.17 27.87
N SER A 24 -37.96 -22.94 26.61
CA SER A 24 -37.85 -23.93 25.56
C SER A 24 -36.39 -24.37 25.50
N VAL A 25 -36.13 -25.62 25.90
CA VAL A 25 -34.84 -26.28 25.78
C VAL A 25 -34.62 -26.53 24.29
N TYR A 26 -34.06 -25.55 23.59
CA TYR A 26 -33.26 -25.77 22.40
C TYR A 26 -31.82 -25.43 22.81
N ALA A 27 -30.87 -26.29 22.45
CA ALA A 27 -29.46 -26.12 22.73
C ALA A 27 -28.99 -24.71 22.33
N GLN A 28 -28.57 -23.90 23.31
CA GLN A 28 -27.97 -22.59 23.05
C GLN A 28 -26.51 -22.80 22.68
N GLY A 29 -26.19 -22.69 21.39
CA GLY A 29 -24.81 -22.55 20.93
C GLY A 29 -24.20 -21.20 21.35
N ASP A 30 -22.88 -21.09 21.37
CA ASP A 30 -22.16 -19.84 21.60
C ASP A 30 -21.85 -19.14 20.26
N PRO A 31 -22.46 -17.98 19.95
CA PRO A 31 -22.25 -17.30 18.67
C PRO A 31 -20.81 -16.79 18.46
N LYS A 32 -20.03 -16.56 19.54
CA LYS A 32 -18.61 -16.17 19.41
C LYS A 32 -17.76 -17.36 19.01
N LYS A 33 -17.93 -18.49 19.69
CA LYS A 33 -17.24 -19.75 19.34
C LYS A 33 -17.66 -20.23 17.93
N GLY A 34 -18.93 -20.10 17.60
CA GLY A 34 -19.47 -20.34 16.27
C GLY A 34 -18.82 -19.50 15.18
N GLN A 35 -18.56 -18.21 15.46
CA GLN A 35 -17.86 -17.33 14.53
C GLN A 35 -16.43 -17.80 14.24
N GLU A 36 -15.69 -18.25 15.25
CA GLU A 36 -14.33 -18.76 15.08
C GLU A 36 -14.31 -20.05 14.25
N LEU A 37 -15.21 -20.99 14.57
CA LEU A 37 -15.37 -22.24 13.84
C LEU A 37 -15.81 -22.01 12.39
N PHE A 38 -16.72 -21.06 12.16
CA PHE A 38 -17.17 -20.68 10.82
C PHE A 38 -16.02 -20.08 10.00
N LYS A 39 -15.22 -19.19 10.61
CA LYS A 39 -14.02 -18.62 9.98
C LYS A 39 -13.03 -19.70 9.58
N ALA A 40 -12.78 -20.68 10.46
CA ALA A 40 -11.82 -21.75 10.21
C ALA A 40 -12.28 -22.76 9.14
N ASN A 41 -13.57 -23.11 9.10
CA ASN A 41 -14.04 -24.29 8.36
C ASN A 41 -15.05 -24.00 7.24
N CYS A 42 -15.75 -22.87 7.29
CA CYS A 42 -16.93 -22.63 6.43
C CYS A 42 -16.76 -21.45 5.47
N THR A 43 -15.96 -20.43 5.83
CA THR A 43 -15.81 -19.20 5.02
C THR A 43 -15.20 -19.40 3.65
N ALA A 44 -14.49 -20.51 3.42
CA ALA A 44 -13.95 -20.86 2.11
C ALA A 44 -15.05 -21.08 1.06
N CYS A 45 -16.23 -21.55 1.49
CA CYS A 45 -17.33 -21.91 0.60
C CYS A 45 -18.61 -21.11 0.86
N HIS A 46 -18.84 -20.58 2.05
CA HIS A 46 -20.08 -19.93 2.45
C HIS A 46 -19.87 -18.51 2.98
N ALA A 47 -20.82 -17.62 2.66
CA ALA A 47 -21.00 -16.33 3.32
C ALA A 47 -22.38 -16.27 4.00
N LEU A 48 -22.61 -15.28 4.88
CA LEU A 48 -23.90 -15.14 5.57
C LEU A 48 -24.95 -14.48 4.68
N ASP A 49 -24.56 -13.54 3.86
CA ASP A 49 -25.43 -12.61 3.15
C ASP A 49 -25.58 -12.92 1.66
N LYS A 50 -24.61 -13.63 1.06
CA LYS A 50 -24.59 -13.92 -0.38
C LYS A 50 -24.06 -15.32 -0.71
N LYS A 51 -24.36 -15.78 -1.93
CA LYS A 51 -23.86 -17.05 -2.46
C LYS A 51 -22.38 -16.89 -2.86
N VAL A 52 -21.54 -17.86 -2.50
CA VAL A 52 -20.14 -17.97 -2.93
C VAL A 52 -20.00 -19.28 -3.72
N VAL A 53 -19.34 -20.28 -3.15
CA VAL A 53 -19.36 -21.65 -3.68
C VAL A 53 -20.67 -22.35 -3.28
N GLY A 54 -21.06 -22.20 -2.02
CA GLY A 54 -22.33 -22.65 -1.47
C GLY A 54 -23.31 -21.49 -1.22
N PRO A 55 -24.57 -21.79 -0.84
CA PRO A 55 -25.60 -20.79 -0.57
C PRO A 55 -25.28 -19.92 0.65
N ALA A 56 -25.95 -18.76 0.72
CA ALA A 56 -25.89 -17.84 1.85
C ALA A 56 -26.48 -18.48 3.12
N LEU A 57 -25.68 -18.57 4.18
CA LEU A 57 -26.04 -19.27 5.41
C LEU A 57 -26.72 -18.39 6.46
N GLY A 58 -26.85 -17.08 6.23
CA GLY A 58 -27.60 -16.19 7.11
C GLY A 58 -29.05 -16.66 7.26
N GLY A 59 -29.44 -16.95 8.50
CA GLY A 59 -30.76 -17.49 8.85
C GLY A 59 -31.05 -18.87 8.25
N VAL A 60 -30.02 -19.70 8.01
CA VAL A 60 -30.19 -21.04 7.39
C VAL A 60 -31.13 -21.94 8.18
N VAL A 61 -31.12 -21.87 9.52
CA VAL A 61 -32.00 -22.65 10.39
C VAL A 61 -33.47 -22.39 10.07
N GLU A 62 -33.85 -21.13 9.92
CA GLU A 62 -35.23 -20.74 9.61
C GLU A 62 -35.62 -21.07 8.15
N LYS A 63 -34.67 -20.96 7.21
CA LYS A 63 -34.90 -21.36 5.80
C LYS A 63 -35.18 -22.86 5.69
N VAL A 64 -34.37 -23.68 6.35
CA VAL A 64 -34.47 -25.14 6.31
C VAL A 64 -35.73 -25.64 7.03
N LYS A 65 -36.11 -24.99 8.15
CA LYS A 65 -37.42 -25.20 8.79
C LYS A 65 -38.60 -24.90 7.88
N LYS A 66 -38.53 -23.80 7.13
CA LYS A 66 -39.58 -23.42 6.16
C LYS A 66 -39.71 -24.44 5.03
N ASP A 67 -38.61 -25.09 4.67
CA ASP A 67 -38.57 -26.14 3.64
C ASP A 67 -38.90 -27.55 4.19
N GLY A 68 -39.35 -27.64 5.46
CA GLY A 68 -39.89 -28.87 6.06
C GLY A 68 -38.86 -29.76 6.75
N GLN A 69 -37.65 -29.26 7.00
CA GLN A 69 -36.57 -29.97 7.68
C GLN A 69 -36.30 -29.38 9.07
N ASP A 70 -35.47 -30.05 9.88
CA ASP A 70 -35.15 -29.62 11.24
C ASP A 70 -33.64 -29.40 11.45
N VAL A 71 -33.27 -29.04 12.69
CA VAL A 71 -31.87 -28.84 13.08
C VAL A 71 -31.10 -30.16 13.02
N ASP A 72 -31.74 -31.29 13.33
CA ASP A 72 -31.12 -32.62 13.25
C ASP A 72 -30.72 -32.97 11.80
N TRP A 73 -31.50 -32.53 10.81
CA TRP A 73 -31.12 -32.64 9.40
C TRP A 73 -29.88 -31.81 9.08
N LEU A 74 -29.78 -30.57 9.60
CA LEU A 74 -28.58 -29.73 9.43
C LEU A 74 -27.35 -30.38 10.04
N HIS A 75 -27.46 -30.99 11.22
CA HIS A 75 -26.38 -31.77 11.84
C HIS A 75 -25.91 -32.91 10.94
N LYS A 76 -26.83 -33.72 10.41
CA LYS A 76 -26.50 -34.83 9.50
C LYS A 76 -25.85 -34.33 8.20
N TRP A 77 -26.36 -33.24 7.63
CA TRP A 77 -25.84 -32.64 6.42
C TRP A 77 -24.43 -32.08 6.62
N ILE A 78 -24.21 -31.32 7.70
CA ILE A 78 -22.91 -30.72 8.02
C ILE A 78 -21.88 -31.79 8.35
N MET A 79 -22.24 -32.82 9.12
CA MET A 79 -21.33 -33.92 9.44
C MET A 79 -20.91 -34.69 8.20
N ASN A 80 -21.88 -35.15 7.40
CA ASN A 80 -21.61 -35.99 6.24
C ASN A 80 -22.72 -35.90 5.18
N ASN A 81 -22.66 -34.84 4.36
CA ASN A 81 -23.57 -34.63 3.24
C ASN A 81 -23.58 -35.77 2.21
N GLU A 82 -22.46 -36.49 2.03
CA GLU A 82 -22.38 -37.59 1.07
C GLU A 82 -23.22 -38.78 1.53
N LYS A 83 -23.11 -39.13 2.82
CA LYS A 83 -23.89 -40.20 3.45
C LYS A 83 -25.39 -39.88 3.43
N LEU A 84 -25.76 -38.61 3.67
CA LEU A 84 -27.16 -38.18 3.63
C LEU A 84 -27.74 -38.19 2.21
N ARG A 85 -26.94 -37.86 1.19
CA ARG A 85 -27.37 -38.00 -0.21
C ARG A 85 -27.49 -39.47 -0.63
N ALA A 86 -26.53 -40.30 -0.21
CA ALA A 86 -26.52 -41.73 -0.50
C ALA A 86 -27.68 -42.49 0.18
N SER A 87 -28.24 -41.98 1.28
CA SER A 87 -29.45 -42.55 1.89
C SER A 87 -30.73 -42.28 1.09
N GLY A 88 -30.66 -41.52 0.00
CA GLY A 88 -31.80 -41.20 -0.85
C GLY A 88 -32.64 -40.01 -0.38
N ASP A 89 -32.10 -39.16 0.51
CA ASP A 89 -32.80 -37.96 0.98
C ASP A 89 -33.05 -37.00 -0.20
N ALA A 90 -34.33 -36.72 -0.47
CA ALA A 90 -34.74 -35.93 -1.63
C ALA A 90 -34.31 -34.45 -1.52
N TYR A 91 -34.26 -33.90 -0.31
CA TYR A 91 -33.89 -32.50 -0.08
C TYR A 91 -32.38 -32.31 -0.18
N ALA A 92 -31.59 -33.23 0.40
CA ALA A 92 -30.15 -33.30 0.27
C ALA A 92 -29.69 -33.37 -1.21
N ASN A 93 -30.36 -34.19 -2.01
CA ASN A 93 -30.07 -34.33 -3.44
C ASN A 93 -30.46 -33.08 -4.24
N LYS A 94 -31.62 -32.48 -3.93
CA LYS A 94 -32.05 -31.22 -4.55
C LYS A 94 -31.05 -30.08 -4.32
N ILE A 95 -30.63 -29.86 -3.06
CA ILE A 95 -29.66 -28.82 -2.70
C ILE A 95 -28.31 -29.03 -3.40
N TYR A 96 -27.88 -30.28 -3.55
CA TYR A 96 -26.65 -30.61 -4.25
C TYR A 96 -26.72 -30.30 -5.76
N GLU A 97 -27.86 -30.57 -6.41
CA GLU A 97 -28.06 -30.24 -7.82
C GLU A 97 -28.13 -28.72 -8.04
N GLU A 98 -28.87 -27.98 -7.20
CA GLU A 98 -29.05 -26.52 -7.32
C GLU A 98 -27.74 -25.74 -7.07
N ASN A 99 -26.77 -26.34 -6.39
CA ASN A 99 -25.46 -25.74 -6.11
C ASN A 99 -24.34 -26.33 -6.96
N GLY A 100 -24.66 -26.78 -8.17
CA GLY A 100 -23.67 -27.11 -9.19
C GLY A 100 -22.92 -28.41 -8.93
N LYS A 101 -23.49 -29.33 -8.13
CA LYS A 101 -22.91 -30.63 -7.79
C LYS A 101 -21.56 -30.53 -7.08
N VAL A 102 -21.31 -29.44 -6.37
CA VAL A 102 -20.14 -29.27 -5.52
C VAL A 102 -20.40 -29.90 -4.15
N ALA A 103 -19.61 -30.90 -3.77
CA ALA A 103 -19.77 -31.57 -2.48
C ALA A 103 -19.15 -30.73 -1.35
N MET A 104 -19.85 -30.65 -0.23
CA MET A 104 -19.30 -30.05 0.99
C MET A 104 -18.26 -31.00 1.62
N GLN A 105 -17.29 -30.45 2.35
CA GLN A 105 -16.32 -31.27 3.08
C GLN A 105 -17.02 -32.14 4.14
N VAL A 106 -16.44 -33.30 4.45
CA VAL A 106 -16.92 -34.19 5.52
C VAL A 106 -16.29 -33.76 6.85
N PHE A 107 -17.14 -33.53 7.84
CA PHE A 107 -16.77 -33.06 9.18
C PHE A 107 -16.96 -34.11 10.28
N GLU A 108 -17.43 -35.31 9.92
CA GLU A 108 -17.49 -36.48 10.81
C GLU A 108 -16.13 -36.73 11.49
N GLY A 109 -16.10 -36.64 12.82
CA GLY A 109 -14.88 -36.78 13.64
C GLY A 109 -13.98 -35.53 13.72
N LYS A 110 -14.36 -34.42 13.07
CA LYS A 110 -13.64 -33.13 13.12
C LYS A 110 -14.40 -32.05 13.90
N LEU A 111 -15.72 -32.04 13.80
CA LEU A 111 -16.60 -31.17 14.58
C LEU A 111 -17.41 -32.04 15.54
N SER A 112 -17.71 -31.52 16.72
CA SER A 112 -18.70 -32.11 17.63
C SER A 112 -20.10 -31.56 17.34
N ASP A 113 -21.15 -32.21 17.84
CA ASP A 113 -22.52 -31.71 17.72
C ASP A 113 -22.64 -30.29 18.32
N GLN A 114 -21.97 -30.03 19.44
CA GLN A 114 -21.92 -28.70 20.05
C GLN A 114 -21.23 -27.67 19.15
N ASP A 115 -20.18 -28.05 18.41
CA ASP A 115 -19.53 -27.13 17.48
C ASP A 115 -20.44 -26.78 16.30
N ILE A 116 -21.30 -27.71 15.87
CA ILE A 116 -22.32 -27.45 14.85
C ILE A 116 -23.40 -26.52 15.40
N ASP A 117 -23.87 -26.74 16.64
CA ASP A 117 -24.82 -25.84 17.30
C ASP A 117 -24.27 -24.42 17.44
N ASP A 118 -23.00 -24.27 17.84
CA ASP A 118 -22.32 -22.97 17.93
C ASP A 118 -22.28 -22.28 16.54
N ILE A 119 -21.94 -23.02 15.47
CA ILE A 119 -21.93 -22.50 14.09
C ILE A 119 -23.33 -22.07 13.66
N LEU A 120 -24.36 -22.88 13.91
CA LEU A 120 -25.73 -22.58 13.53
C LEU A 120 -26.27 -21.35 14.28
N GLU A 121 -25.91 -21.18 15.55
CA GLU A 121 -26.22 -19.97 16.32
C GLU A 121 -25.56 -18.74 15.70
N TYR A 122 -24.28 -18.80 15.33
CA TYR A 122 -23.59 -17.70 14.62
C TYR A 122 -24.27 -17.34 13.29
N THR A 123 -24.72 -18.32 12.52
CA THR A 123 -25.41 -18.07 11.25
C THR A 123 -26.80 -17.44 11.40
N THR A 124 -27.41 -17.61 12.57
CA THR A 124 -28.76 -17.09 12.88
C THR A 124 -28.69 -15.75 13.60
N ASN A 125 -27.71 -15.58 14.50
CA ASN A 125 -27.53 -14.39 15.33
C ASN A 125 -26.05 -14.00 15.41
N PRO A 126 -25.45 -13.47 14.32
CA PRO A 126 -24.06 -13.08 14.31
C PRO A 126 -23.83 -11.94 15.33
N PRO A 127 -22.75 -11.98 16.14
CA PRO A 127 -22.41 -10.88 17.05
C PRO A 127 -22.29 -9.57 16.26
N LYS A 128 -22.90 -8.49 16.77
CA LYS A 128 -22.70 -7.14 16.23
C LYS A 128 -21.18 -6.86 16.17
N GLU A 129 -20.69 -6.47 15.00
CA GLU A 129 -19.29 -6.06 14.80
C GLU A 129 -18.87 -5.07 15.88
N GLU A 130 -17.89 -5.46 16.70
CA GLU A 130 -17.21 -4.53 17.60
C GLU A 130 -16.44 -3.52 16.73
N ALA A 131 -16.86 -2.25 16.81
CA ALA A 131 -16.15 -1.14 16.19
C ALA A 131 -14.70 -1.14 16.69
N ALA A 132 -13.77 -1.29 15.75
CA ALA A 132 -12.35 -1.40 16.04
C ALA A 132 -11.85 -0.14 16.76
N ALA A 133 -11.21 -0.37 17.91
CA ALA A 133 -10.45 0.65 18.62
C ALA A 133 -9.31 1.16 17.73
N GLU A 134 -9.20 2.49 17.64
CA GLU A 134 -8.14 3.20 16.92
C GLU A 134 -6.76 2.85 17.49
N ALA A 135 -5.86 2.41 16.62
CA ALA A 135 -4.43 2.31 16.90
C ALA A 135 -3.73 3.65 16.54
N PRO A 136 -2.61 4.00 17.20
CA PRO A 136 -2.17 5.38 17.31
C PRO A 136 -1.58 5.94 16.02
N ALA A 137 -1.82 7.24 15.83
CA ALA A 137 -1.36 8.04 14.71
C ALA A 137 0.17 8.04 14.58
N GLY A 138 0.66 7.64 13.42
CA GLY A 138 2.04 7.77 12.98
C GLY A 138 2.10 8.42 11.59
N GLU A 139 2.66 9.62 11.58
CA GLU A 139 3.11 10.46 10.46
C GLU A 139 2.08 11.16 9.55
N ALA A 140 2.35 12.45 9.37
CA ALA A 140 1.50 13.44 8.72
C ALA A 140 1.43 13.23 7.21
N ASP A 141 0.22 12.96 6.74
CA ASP A 141 -0.14 12.91 5.33
C ASP A 141 -0.24 14.34 4.75
N ALA A 142 0.58 14.61 3.74
CA ALA A 142 0.65 15.87 3.02
C ALA A 142 -0.63 16.21 2.22
N ASN A 143 -1.57 15.27 2.10
CA ASN A 143 -2.85 15.44 1.39
C ASN A 143 -4.08 15.42 2.30
N SER A 144 -3.91 15.50 3.62
CA SER A 144 -5.06 15.66 4.54
C SER A 144 -5.84 16.95 4.26
N THR A 145 -7.15 16.97 4.53
CA THR A 145 -7.99 18.17 4.43
C THR A 145 -7.41 19.33 5.24
N ALA A 146 -6.81 19.03 6.39
CA ALA A 146 -6.07 19.98 7.22
C ALA A 146 -4.79 20.50 6.54
N ALA A 147 -4.05 19.65 5.79
CA ALA A 147 -2.89 20.07 5.01
C ALA A 147 -3.28 20.95 3.82
N ILE A 148 -4.40 20.68 3.14
CA ILE A 148 -4.92 21.50 2.03
C ILE A 148 -5.41 22.87 2.55
N GLU A 149 -6.08 22.90 3.71
CA GLU A 149 -6.45 24.15 4.38
C GLU A 149 -5.23 24.92 4.87
N ALA A 150 -4.21 24.24 5.40
CA ALA A 150 -2.93 24.86 5.76
C ALA A 150 -2.17 25.39 4.53
N GLN A 151 -2.24 24.71 3.37
CA GLN A 151 -1.63 25.14 2.12
C GLN A 151 -2.33 26.38 1.53
N LYS A 152 -3.67 26.43 1.59
CA LYS A 152 -4.46 27.63 1.25
C LYS A 152 -4.18 28.78 2.22
N ALA A 153 -4.10 28.51 3.53
CA ALA A 153 -3.75 29.50 4.54
C ALA A 153 -2.32 30.03 4.35
N GLN A 154 -1.37 29.18 3.95
CA GLN A 154 0.00 29.57 3.65
C GLN A 154 0.11 30.38 2.36
N GLN A 155 -0.69 30.08 1.32
CA GLN A 155 -0.80 30.90 0.11
C GLN A 155 -1.42 32.29 0.39
N LEU A 156 -2.47 32.35 1.23
CA LEU A 156 -3.09 33.62 1.64
C LEU A 156 -2.16 34.44 2.55
N ASN A 157 -1.49 33.81 3.52
CA ASN A 157 -0.50 34.47 4.37
C ASN A 157 0.69 35.00 3.56
N SER A 158 1.18 34.25 2.56
CA SER A 158 2.28 34.72 1.71
C SER A 158 1.88 35.97 0.89
N LYS A 159 0.64 36.01 0.36
CA LYS A 159 0.14 37.21 -0.35
C LYS A 159 -0.05 38.40 0.58
N ILE A 160 -0.54 38.18 1.80
CA ILE A 160 -0.72 39.24 2.82
C ILE A 160 0.63 39.77 3.29
N VAL A 161 1.61 38.90 3.53
CA VAL A 161 2.97 39.29 3.91
C VAL A 161 3.65 40.08 2.78
N ILE A 162 3.51 39.65 1.52
CA ILE A 162 4.05 40.40 0.36
C ILE A 162 3.36 41.78 0.25
N ALA A 163 2.03 41.85 0.40
CA ALA A 163 1.30 43.12 0.38
C ALA A 163 1.72 44.06 1.52
N ALA A 164 1.91 43.52 2.74
CA ALA A 164 2.40 44.28 3.88
C ALA A 164 3.84 44.76 3.68
N LEU A 165 4.72 43.95 3.10
CA LEU A 165 6.09 44.35 2.76
C LEU A 165 6.11 45.44 1.68
N ILE A 166 5.24 45.37 0.67
CA ILE A 166 5.10 46.43 -0.34
C ILE A 166 4.56 47.72 0.29
N ALA A 167 3.60 47.63 1.22
CA ALA A 167 3.07 48.79 1.94
C ALA A 167 4.14 49.44 2.85
N ILE A 168 4.91 48.64 3.58
CA ILE A 168 6.03 49.13 4.41
C ILE A 168 7.13 49.73 3.53
N ALA A 169 7.49 49.08 2.42
CA ALA A 169 8.46 49.64 1.46
C ALA A 169 7.98 50.97 0.88
N GLY A 170 6.70 51.06 0.49
CA GLY A 170 6.08 52.30 0.02
C GLY A 170 6.10 53.40 1.09
N LEU A 171 5.79 53.06 2.34
CA LEU A 171 5.82 53.99 3.48
C LEU A 171 7.25 54.46 3.77
N LEU A 172 8.24 53.57 3.74
CA LEU A 172 9.65 53.91 3.90
C LEU A 172 10.15 54.81 2.77
N VAL A 173 9.78 54.53 1.51
CA VAL A 173 10.10 55.40 0.36
C VAL A 173 9.45 56.77 0.53
N TRP A 174 8.18 56.82 0.94
CA TRP A 174 7.47 58.08 1.21
C TRP A 174 8.13 58.88 2.34
N LEU A 175 8.53 58.21 3.43
CA LEU A 175 9.23 58.82 4.56
C LEU A 175 10.60 59.36 4.16
N LEU A 176 11.36 58.60 3.35
CA LEU A 176 12.64 59.06 2.78
C LEU A 176 12.46 60.28 1.87
N LEU A 177 11.39 60.32 1.05
CA LEU A 177 11.07 61.50 0.22
C LEU A 177 10.70 62.72 1.08
N LYS A 178 9.95 62.52 2.16
CA LYS A 178 9.58 63.59 3.11
C LYS A 178 10.77 64.11 3.89
N ILE A 179 11.65 63.22 4.37
CA ILE A 179 12.92 63.60 5.01
C ILE A 179 13.80 64.35 4.01
N ARG A 180 13.88 63.91 2.75
CA ARG A 180 14.63 64.62 1.71
C ARG A 180 14.05 66.02 1.44
N GLN A 181 12.73 66.19 1.45
CA GLN A 181 12.09 67.51 1.35
C GLN A 181 12.42 68.39 2.56
N LEU A 182 12.32 67.86 3.78
CA LEU A 182 12.62 68.58 5.02
C LEU A 182 14.10 69.01 5.09
N VAL A 183 15.02 68.12 4.77
CA VAL A 183 16.46 68.42 4.69
C VAL A 183 16.77 69.47 3.62
N LYS A 184 16.00 69.52 2.53
CA LYS A 184 16.14 70.57 1.50
C LYS A 184 15.62 71.93 1.97
N LEU A 185 14.66 71.96 2.89
CA LEU A 185 14.08 73.17 3.46
C LEU A 185 14.89 73.74 4.65
N GLN A 186 15.69 72.91 5.32
CA GLN A 186 16.52 73.28 6.49
C GLN A 186 18.02 73.46 6.17
N GLN A 187 18.39 73.76 4.92
CA GLN A 187 19.81 73.92 4.56
C GLN A 187 20.43 75.17 5.20
N THR A 188 21.27 74.97 6.23
CA THR A 188 22.18 75.99 6.80
C THR A 188 23.56 75.94 6.11
N PRO A 189 24.38 77.00 6.21
CA PRO A 189 25.69 77.08 5.54
C PRO A 189 26.67 75.95 5.88
N GLU A 190 26.65 75.39 7.09
CA GLU A 190 27.49 74.25 7.51
C GLU A 190 27.14 72.93 6.79
N LEU A 191 25.86 72.72 6.42
CA LEU A 191 25.45 71.56 5.62
C LEU A 191 25.84 71.68 4.13
N SER A 192 26.22 72.88 3.68
CA SER A 192 26.73 73.10 2.33
C SER A 192 28.13 72.52 2.13
N GLU A 193 28.99 72.54 3.17
CA GLU A 193 30.32 71.93 3.11
C GLU A 193 30.26 70.40 3.07
N LEU A 194 29.32 69.77 3.80
CA LEU A 194 29.06 68.32 3.74
C LEU A 194 28.42 67.86 2.42
N ASN A 195 27.90 68.76 1.58
CA ASN A 195 27.43 68.43 0.23
C ASN A 195 28.58 68.26 -0.78
N SER A 196 29.80 68.74 -0.48
CA SER A 196 30.97 68.62 -1.36
C SER A 196 31.52 67.19 -1.46
N SER A 197 31.28 66.35 -0.44
CA SER A 197 31.62 64.92 -0.40
C SER A 197 30.45 64.00 -0.76
N ARG A 198 29.29 64.59 -1.08
CA ARG A 198 28.07 63.86 -1.41
C ARG A 198 28.14 63.46 -2.88
N VAL A 199 27.95 62.18 -3.15
CA VAL A 199 27.90 61.67 -4.53
C VAL A 199 26.60 62.16 -5.17
N VAL A 200 26.68 63.22 -5.98
CA VAL A 200 25.51 63.94 -6.52
C VAL A 200 25.05 63.41 -7.90
N SER A 201 25.82 62.50 -8.52
CA SER A 201 25.53 61.95 -9.85
C SER A 201 25.64 60.43 -9.91
N TYR A 202 24.85 59.81 -10.78
CA TYR A 202 24.92 58.36 -11.06
C TYR A 202 26.30 57.92 -11.54
N SER A 203 27.05 58.79 -12.25
CA SER A 203 28.41 58.49 -12.71
C SER A 203 29.42 58.39 -11.57
N ALA A 204 29.38 59.30 -10.60
CA ALA A 204 30.29 59.26 -9.44
C ALA A 204 29.96 58.11 -8.47
N LEU A 205 28.69 57.69 -8.40
CA LEU A 205 28.28 56.50 -7.65
C LEU A 205 28.80 55.23 -8.33
N TYR A 206 28.65 55.16 -9.65
CA TYR A 206 29.13 54.04 -10.44
C TYR A 206 30.64 53.93 -10.38
N GLU A 207 31.43 55.00 -10.51
CA GLU A 207 32.89 54.91 -10.38
C GLU A 207 33.32 54.40 -9.00
N LYS A 208 32.73 54.94 -7.92
CA LYS A 208 33.08 54.59 -6.54
C LYS A 208 32.72 53.16 -6.16
N TYR A 209 31.58 52.65 -6.63
CA TYR A 209 31.07 51.31 -6.31
C TYR A 209 31.11 50.33 -7.50
N SER A 210 31.77 50.68 -8.60
CA SER A 210 31.84 49.86 -9.83
C SER A 210 32.35 48.45 -9.56
N TYR A 211 33.33 48.31 -8.66
CA TYR A 211 33.84 47.01 -8.23
C TYR A 211 32.78 46.18 -7.50
N VAL A 212 32.02 46.79 -6.59
CA VAL A 212 30.92 46.12 -5.87
C VAL A 212 29.80 45.74 -6.83
N GLY A 213 29.45 46.63 -7.76
CA GLY A 213 28.46 46.36 -8.81
C GLY A 213 28.88 45.21 -9.75
N LYS A 214 30.14 45.21 -10.22
CA LYS A 214 30.69 44.13 -11.04
C LYS A 214 30.78 42.81 -10.27
N ALA A 215 31.14 42.85 -8.99
CA ALA A 215 31.15 41.67 -8.13
C ALA A 215 29.73 41.09 -7.96
N LEU A 216 28.73 41.96 -7.76
CA LEU A 216 27.33 41.55 -7.67
C LEU A 216 26.81 40.96 -8.98
N VAL A 217 27.10 41.59 -10.13
CA VAL A 217 26.74 41.04 -11.45
C VAL A 217 27.45 39.71 -11.71
N GLY A 218 28.74 39.60 -11.35
CA GLY A 218 29.49 38.34 -11.44
C GLY A 218 28.88 37.23 -10.58
N LEU A 219 28.49 37.54 -9.35
CA LEU A 219 27.80 36.60 -8.47
C LEU A 219 26.44 36.18 -9.05
N LEU A 220 25.64 37.12 -9.55
CA LEU A 220 24.36 36.83 -10.19
C LEU A 220 24.54 35.96 -11.44
N ALA A 221 25.58 36.21 -12.24
CA ALA A 221 25.92 35.38 -13.39
C ALA A 221 26.30 33.96 -12.97
N LEU A 222 27.09 33.78 -11.91
CA LEU A 222 27.43 32.46 -11.37
C LEU A 222 26.19 31.71 -10.86
N ILE A 223 25.29 32.40 -10.16
CA ILE A 223 24.02 31.81 -9.69
C ILE A 223 23.14 31.42 -10.88
N ALA A 224 23.07 32.26 -11.92
CA ALA A 224 22.33 31.95 -13.14
C ALA A 224 22.91 30.73 -13.86
N VAL A 225 24.23 30.65 -14.02
CA VAL A 225 24.92 29.48 -14.61
C VAL A 225 24.67 28.23 -13.78
N TYR A 226 24.78 28.32 -12.45
CA TYR A 226 24.47 27.21 -11.55
C TYR A 226 23.00 26.77 -11.66
N GLY A 227 22.07 27.72 -11.76
CA GLY A 227 20.64 27.44 -11.94
C GLY A 227 20.34 26.71 -13.25
N VAL A 228 20.93 27.17 -14.36
CA VAL A 228 20.81 26.50 -15.67
C VAL A 228 21.44 25.11 -15.63
N TRP A 229 22.65 24.98 -15.07
CA TRP A 229 23.32 23.69 -14.90
C TRP A 229 22.47 22.72 -14.09
N ASN A 230 21.96 23.16 -12.94
CA ASN A 230 21.10 22.35 -12.09
C ASN A 230 19.82 21.93 -12.83
N TRP A 231 19.18 22.83 -13.57
CA TRP A 231 18.01 22.50 -14.39
C TRP A 231 18.32 21.44 -15.46
N LEU A 232 19.46 21.55 -16.16
CA LEU A 232 19.89 20.55 -17.14
C LEU A 232 20.11 19.17 -16.51
N MET A 233 20.64 19.10 -15.29
CA MET A 233 20.85 17.84 -14.56
C MET A 233 19.57 17.10 -14.18
N TRP A 234 18.41 17.77 -14.19
CA TRP A 234 17.10 17.17 -13.92
C TRP A 234 16.40 16.64 -15.18
N ILE A 235 16.92 16.91 -16.38
CA ILE A 235 16.34 16.41 -17.62
C ILE A 235 16.49 14.89 -17.69
N GLY A 236 15.37 14.18 -17.88
CA GLY A 236 15.35 12.72 -17.97
C GLY A 236 15.43 12.00 -16.62
N VAL A 237 15.26 12.70 -15.50
CA VAL A 237 15.15 12.11 -14.16
C VAL A 237 13.68 12.08 -13.73
N TYR A 238 13.13 10.87 -13.53
CA TYR A 238 11.70 10.64 -13.26
C TYR A 238 11.42 10.15 -11.83
N LYS A 239 12.32 10.43 -10.88
CA LYS A 239 12.12 10.06 -9.48
C LYS A 239 10.84 10.70 -8.92
N GLY A 240 10.03 9.90 -8.24
CA GLY A 240 8.72 10.30 -7.74
C GLY A 240 7.60 10.26 -8.78
N TYR A 241 7.87 9.86 -10.02
CA TYR A 241 6.82 9.68 -11.03
C TYR A 241 5.83 8.60 -10.58
N ALA A 242 4.55 8.99 -10.48
CA ALA A 242 3.45 8.19 -9.99
C ALA A 242 2.18 8.51 -10.82
N PRO A 243 2.01 7.89 -12.00
CA PRO A 243 0.86 8.14 -12.84
C PRO A 243 -0.40 7.48 -12.28
N GLU A 244 -1.56 8.04 -12.63
CA GLU A 244 -2.83 7.38 -12.41
C GLU A 244 -2.91 6.08 -13.20
N GLN A 245 -3.45 5.04 -12.55
CA GLN A 245 -3.62 3.71 -13.12
C GLN A 245 -5.10 3.46 -13.41
N PRO A 246 -5.44 2.64 -14.43
CA PRO A 246 -6.84 2.35 -14.77
C PRO A 246 -7.62 1.69 -13.61
N ILE A 247 -6.92 0.91 -12.79
CA ILE A 247 -7.43 0.29 -11.57
C ILE A 247 -6.53 0.75 -10.43
N TYR A 248 -7.14 1.24 -9.35
CA TYR A 248 -6.42 1.66 -8.15
C TYR A 248 -5.93 0.42 -7.38
N PHE A 249 -4.76 -0.09 -7.78
CA PHE A 249 -4.15 -1.27 -7.18
C PHE A 249 -3.18 -0.90 -6.05
N SER A 250 -3.53 -1.27 -4.81
CA SER A 250 -2.68 -1.03 -3.63
C SER A 250 -1.70 -2.17 -3.37
N HIS A 251 -0.41 -1.92 -3.56
CA HIS A 251 0.64 -2.86 -3.15
C HIS A 251 0.74 -2.97 -1.62
N LYS A 252 0.42 -1.89 -0.90
CA LYS A 252 0.36 -1.88 0.57
C LYS A 252 -0.64 -2.90 1.10
N ILE A 253 -1.84 -2.99 0.53
CA ILE A 253 -2.83 -4.00 0.95
C ILE A 253 -2.31 -5.41 0.67
N HIS A 254 -1.78 -5.67 -0.52
CA HIS A 254 -1.40 -7.02 -0.94
C HIS A 254 -0.08 -7.49 -0.29
N ALA A 255 1.00 -6.75 -0.47
CA ALA A 255 2.33 -7.13 0.03
C ALA A 255 2.57 -6.65 1.47
N GLY A 256 2.01 -5.51 1.87
CA GLY A 256 2.20 -4.93 3.20
C GLY A 256 1.31 -5.55 4.28
N GLU A 257 0.00 -5.47 4.12
CA GLU A 257 -0.97 -5.94 5.11
C GLU A 257 -1.16 -7.47 5.04
N ASN A 258 -1.41 -8.00 3.84
CA ASN A 258 -1.66 -9.42 3.63
C ASN A 258 -0.38 -10.27 3.50
N LYS A 259 0.80 -9.63 3.47
CA LYS A 259 2.11 -10.30 3.37
C LYS A 259 2.22 -11.28 2.19
N ILE A 260 1.56 -10.96 1.08
CA ILE A 260 1.67 -11.74 -0.15
C ILE A 260 3.07 -11.59 -0.73
N ASP A 261 3.71 -12.72 -1.03
CA ASP A 261 5.04 -12.75 -1.64
C ASP A 261 5.06 -12.04 -3.00
N CYS A 262 6.12 -11.27 -3.27
CA CYS A 262 6.24 -10.46 -4.49
C CYS A 262 6.15 -11.32 -5.76
N GLN A 263 6.65 -12.54 -5.72
CA GLN A 263 6.76 -13.42 -6.88
C GLN A 263 5.49 -14.18 -7.20
N LEU A 264 4.49 -14.15 -6.33
CA LEU A 264 3.18 -14.70 -6.64
C LEU A 264 2.58 -13.99 -7.86
N CYS A 265 2.76 -12.66 -7.93
CA CYS A 265 2.32 -11.84 -9.04
C CYS A 265 3.43 -11.60 -10.08
N HIS A 266 4.66 -11.36 -9.63
CA HIS A 266 5.79 -10.99 -10.47
C HIS A 266 6.77 -12.17 -10.69
N SER A 267 6.23 -13.29 -11.18
CA SER A 267 6.97 -14.56 -11.28
C SER A 267 8.15 -14.53 -12.26
N GLY A 268 8.08 -13.75 -13.35
CA GLY A 268 9.12 -13.64 -14.36
C GLY A 268 10.47 -13.12 -13.86
N ALA A 269 10.49 -12.43 -12.70
CA ALA A 269 11.69 -11.82 -12.14
C ALA A 269 12.85 -12.81 -11.92
N LYS A 270 12.56 -14.08 -11.59
CA LYS A 270 13.58 -15.11 -11.37
C LYS A 270 14.07 -15.78 -12.65
N TYR A 271 13.31 -15.69 -13.74
CA TYR A 271 13.52 -16.53 -14.92
C TYR A 271 13.99 -15.76 -16.15
N GLY A 272 13.75 -14.45 -16.21
CA GLY A 272 14.00 -13.70 -17.42
C GLY A 272 14.39 -12.24 -17.20
N LYS A 273 14.52 -11.55 -18.35
CA LYS A 273 14.94 -10.15 -18.40
C LYS A 273 13.84 -9.18 -17.94
N VAL A 274 12.57 -9.54 -18.16
CA VAL A 274 11.41 -8.75 -17.79
C VAL A 274 10.71 -9.43 -16.62
N SER A 275 10.35 -8.66 -15.59
CA SER A 275 9.34 -9.07 -14.63
C SER A 275 7.99 -8.54 -15.13
N GLU A 276 7.12 -9.42 -15.62
CA GLU A 276 5.89 -8.98 -16.26
C GLU A 276 4.89 -8.38 -15.25
N ILE A 277 3.97 -7.56 -15.77
CA ILE A 277 2.73 -7.22 -15.08
C ILE A 277 1.86 -8.49 -15.08
N PRO A 278 1.31 -8.92 -13.94
CA PRO A 278 0.53 -10.15 -13.86
C PRO A 278 -0.67 -10.09 -14.81
N SER A 279 -0.96 -11.22 -15.46
CA SER A 279 -2.22 -11.38 -16.18
C SER A 279 -3.41 -11.33 -15.22
N LEU A 280 -4.59 -10.96 -15.72
CA LEU A 280 -5.83 -10.92 -14.91
C LEU A 280 -6.17 -12.27 -14.28
N ASN A 281 -5.69 -13.38 -14.84
CA ASN A 281 -5.89 -14.71 -14.24
C ASN A 281 -5.28 -14.79 -12.83
N VAL A 282 -4.12 -14.16 -12.60
CA VAL A 282 -3.48 -14.12 -11.28
C VAL A 282 -4.38 -13.38 -10.29
N CYS A 283 -4.96 -12.24 -10.70
CA CYS A 283 -5.92 -11.50 -9.89
C CYS A 283 -7.13 -12.38 -9.53
N MET A 284 -7.69 -13.06 -10.53
CA MET A 284 -8.88 -13.88 -10.36
C MET A 284 -8.65 -15.15 -9.53
N ASN A 285 -7.42 -15.60 -9.29
CA ASN A 285 -7.17 -16.76 -8.43
C ASN A 285 -7.69 -16.55 -7.00
N CYS A 286 -7.61 -15.31 -6.50
CA CYS A 286 -8.15 -14.94 -5.19
C CYS A 286 -9.46 -14.16 -5.33
N HIS A 287 -9.55 -13.27 -6.32
CA HIS A 287 -10.70 -12.37 -6.43
C HIS A 287 -12.00 -13.07 -6.84
N ARG A 288 -12.02 -14.32 -7.31
CA ARG A 288 -13.30 -15.04 -7.52
C ARG A 288 -14.11 -15.23 -6.23
N SER A 289 -13.44 -15.42 -5.10
CA SER A 289 -14.09 -15.59 -3.78
C SER A 289 -14.12 -14.30 -2.96
N ILE A 290 -13.41 -13.25 -3.38
CA ILE A 290 -13.29 -11.97 -2.69
C ILE A 290 -14.02 -10.90 -3.52
N SER A 291 -15.34 -10.83 -3.35
CA SER A 291 -16.20 -9.86 -4.06
C SER A 291 -16.30 -8.49 -3.41
N GLU A 292 -15.85 -8.35 -2.17
CA GLU A 292 -15.84 -7.06 -1.46
C GLU A 292 -14.60 -6.90 -0.58
N TYR A 293 -14.23 -5.65 -0.34
CA TYR A 293 -13.08 -5.36 0.51
C TYR A 293 -13.45 -5.41 2.00
N LYS A 294 -12.92 -6.41 2.71
CA LYS A 294 -13.08 -6.60 4.17
C LYS A 294 -11.80 -6.33 4.97
N GLY A 295 -10.77 -5.78 4.34
CA GLY A 295 -9.49 -5.52 5.01
C GLY A 295 -9.63 -4.51 6.16
N LYS A 296 -8.73 -4.62 7.15
CA LYS A 296 -8.64 -3.70 8.29
C LYS A 296 -8.08 -2.35 7.89
N TYR A 297 -7.11 -2.35 6.97
CA TYR A 297 -6.47 -1.13 6.48
C TYR A 297 -7.41 -0.37 5.54
N LEU A 298 -7.58 0.93 5.79
CA LEU A 298 -8.21 1.87 4.87
C LEU A 298 -7.29 3.07 4.73
N GLU A 299 -7.02 3.46 3.49
CA GLU A 299 -6.29 4.70 3.23
C GLU A 299 -7.16 5.91 3.60
N PRO A 300 -6.58 6.97 4.20
CA PRO A 300 -7.32 8.19 4.47
C PRO A 300 -8.05 8.71 3.23
N GLY A 301 -9.36 8.96 3.37
CA GLY A 301 -10.20 9.43 2.27
C GLY A 301 -10.72 8.34 1.31
N LYS A 302 -10.44 7.06 1.57
CA LYS A 302 -11.02 5.93 0.82
C LYS A 302 -11.76 5.00 1.77
N ASP A 303 -12.97 4.63 1.38
CA ASP A 303 -13.79 3.68 2.13
C ASP A 303 -13.77 2.28 1.51
N ARG A 304 -14.50 1.35 2.13
CA ARG A 304 -14.63 -0.02 1.63
C ARG A 304 -15.37 -0.09 0.30
N GLU A 305 -16.28 0.85 0.06
CA GLU A 305 -17.06 0.90 -1.17
C GLU A 305 -16.16 1.26 -2.36
N PHE A 306 -15.24 2.21 -2.18
CA PHE A 306 -14.20 2.54 -3.14
C PHE A 306 -13.41 1.30 -3.55
N TYR A 307 -12.80 0.59 -2.59
CA TYR A 307 -12.00 -0.61 -2.92
C TYR A 307 -12.83 -1.74 -3.53
N THR A 308 -14.07 -1.92 -3.08
CA THR A 308 -15.00 -2.88 -3.67
C THR A 308 -15.33 -2.50 -5.13
N GLY A 309 -15.47 -1.21 -5.42
CA GLY A 309 -15.63 -0.71 -6.78
C GLY A 309 -14.42 -1.01 -7.67
N GLU A 310 -13.19 -0.92 -7.14
CA GLU A 310 -11.97 -1.27 -7.87
C GLU A 310 -11.88 -2.78 -8.17
N ILE A 311 -12.34 -3.65 -7.26
CA ILE A 311 -12.45 -5.10 -7.52
C ILE A 311 -13.41 -5.36 -8.68
N LYS A 312 -14.54 -4.65 -8.75
CA LYS A 312 -15.50 -4.78 -9.85
C LYS A 312 -14.91 -4.42 -11.21
N LYS A 313 -13.95 -3.48 -11.28
CA LYS A 313 -13.23 -3.18 -12.53
C LYS A 313 -12.42 -4.38 -13.02
N ILE A 314 -11.82 -5.14 -12.10
CA ILE A 314 -11.11 -6.39 -12.44
C ILE A 314 -12.09 -7.42 -13.01
N TYR A 315 -13.27 -7.57 -12.42
CA TYR A 315 -14.30 -8.48 -12.94
C TYR A 315 -14.74 -8.10 -14.35
N ALA A 316 -14.99 -6.81 -14.59
CA ALA A 316 -15.35 -6.31 -15.91
C ALA A 316 -14.24 -6.60 -16.94
N ALA A 317 -12.98 -6.38 -16.59
CA ALA A 317 -11.83 -6.65 -17.46
C ALA A 317 -11.63 -8.15 -17.72
N ALA A 318 -11.76 -8.98 -16.67
CA ALA A 318 -11.61 -10.43 -16.75
C ALA A 318 -12.84 -11.14 -17.35
N GLY A 319 -13.96 -10.43 -17.54
CA GLY A 319 -15.22 -10.99 -18.01
C GLY A 319 -15.89 -11.92 -17.00
N TRP A 320 -15.76 -11.64 -15.70
CA TRP A 320 -16.35 -12.43 -14.62
C TRP A 320 -17.77 -11.95 -14.25
N ASP A 321 -18.73 -12.87 -14.21
CA ASP A 321 -20.11 -12.63 -13.76
C ASP A 321 -20.23 -13.12 -12.30
N GLU A 322 -20.43 -12.19 -11.37
CA GLU A 322 -20.47 -12.48 -9.93
C GLU A 322 -21.73 -13.26 -9.52
N ASP A 323 -22.86 -13.04 -10.18
CA ASP A 323 -24.12 -13.72 -9.86
C ASP A 323 -24.09 -15.18 -10.30
N LYS A 324 -23.48 -15.44 -11.46
CA LYS A 324 -23.37 -16.78 -12.04
C LYS A 324 -22.11 -17.53 -11.63
N GLN A 325 -21.17 -16.86 -10.96
CA GLN A 325 -19.87 -17.40 -10.59
C GLN A 325 -19.15 -18.04 -11.79
N ALA A 326 -19.22 -17.36 -12.94
CA ALA A 326 -18.74 -17.90 -14.20
C ALA A 326 -18.15 -16.82 -15.11
N TYR A 327 -17.20 -17.22 -15.96
CA TYR A 327 -16.68 -16.35 -17.01
C TYR A 327 -17.66 -16.21 -18.17
N THR A 328 -17.90 -14.98 -18.59
CA THR A 328 -18.76 -14.62 -19.71
C THR A 328 -18.11 -14.83 -21.08
N GLY A 329 -16.78 -14.98 -21.11
CA GLY A 329 -15.98 -15.03 -22.34
C GLY A 329 -15.72 -13.66 -22.99
N LYS A 330 -16.28 -12.56 -22.44
CA LYS A 330 -16.04 -11.20 -22.91
C LYS A 330 -14.98 -10.53 -22.04
N THR A 331 -13.75 -10.45 -22.53
CA THR A 331 -12.63 -9.85 -21.80
C THR A 331 -12.21 -8.52 -22.41
N GLN A 332 -11.66 -7.64 -21.58
CA GLN A 332 -11.03 -6.38 -22.00
C GLN A 332 -9.67 -6.26 -21.29
N PRO A 333 -8.56 -6.08 -22.03
CA PRO A 333 -7.25 -5.93 -21.41
C PRO A 333 -7.18 -4.64 -20.60
N VAL A 334 -6.51 -4.69 -19.45
CA VAL A 334 -6.25 -3.49 -18.64
C VAL A 334 -5.01 -2.79 -19.19
N GLU A 335 -5.18 -1.54 -19.61
CA GLU A 335 -4.12 -0.69 -20.15
C GLU A 335 -3.29 -0.05 -19.03
N TRP A 336 -2.43 -0.85 -18.41
CA TRP A 336 -1.55 -0.36 -17.34
C TRP A 336 -0.54 0.67 -17.83
N THR A 337 -0.34 1.73 -17.05
CA THR A 337 0.71 2.71 -17.32
C THR A 337 2.03 2.23 -16.70
N ARG A 338 2.98 1.82 -17.54
CA ARG A 338 4.31 1.40 -17.10
C ARG A 338 5.09 2.58 -16.51
N ILE A 339 5.53 2.45 -15.26
CA ILE A 339 6.26 3.52 -14.56
C ILE A 339 7.79 3.39 -14.70
N HIS A 340 8.33 2.16 -14.66
CA HIS A 340 9.75 1.91 -14.79
C HIS A 340 10.05 1.60 -16.25
N ASN A 341 10.55 2.60 -16.97
CA ASN A 341 10.95 2.46 -18.35
C ASN A 341 12.42 2.85 -18.52
N MET A 342 13.15 2.05 -19.29
CA MET A 342 14.52 2.33 -19.72
C MET A 342 14.54 2.40 -21.24
N PRO A 343 15.43 3.19 -21.85
CA PRO A 343 15.59 3.20 -23.30
C PRO A 343 15.87 1.80 -23.86
N ASP A 344 15.39 1.51 -25.06
CA ASP A 344 15.45 0.16 -25.65
C ASP A 344 16.88 -0.34 -25.94
N PHE A 345 17.85 0.58 -26.06
CA PHE A 345 19.26 0.24 -26.20
C PHE A 345 19.89 -0.23 -24.88
N VAL A 346 19.17 -0.18 -23.75
CA VAL A 346 19.65 -0.67 -22.45
C VAL A 346 19.18 -2.11 -22.26
N TYR A 347 20.13 -3.03 -22.12
CA TYR A 347 19.87 -4.40 -21.73
C TYR A 347 19.96 -4.57 -20.21
N PHE A 348 18.80 -4.74 -19.58
CA PHE A 348 18.68 -5.08 -18.16
C PHE A 348 18.04 -6.46 -18.01
N ASN A 349 18.56 -7.27 -17.09
CA ASN A 349 18.03 -8.60 -16.82
C ASN A 349 17.69 -8.80 -15.33
N HIS A 350 16.41 -8.99 -15.00
CA HIS A 350 15.96 -9.20 -13.62
C HIS A 350 16.59 -10.43 -12.96
N SER A 351 16.68 -11.57 -13.67
CA SER A 351 17.13 -12.83 -13.06
C SER A 351 18.57 -12.77 -12.55
N GLN A 352 19.45 -12.01 -13.20
CA GLN A 352 20.83 -11.82 -12.73
C GLN A 352 20.86 -11.10 -11.37
N HIS A 353 19.99 -10.12 -11.16
CA HIS A 353 19.95 -9.32 -9.95
C HIS A 353 19.16 -10.03 -8.82
N VAL A 354 18.12 -10.80 -9.18
CA VAL A 354 17.22 -11.47 -8.22
C VAL A 354 17.69 -12.88 -7.85
N VAL A 355 18.53 -13.53 -8.66
CA VAL A 355 19.03 -14.89 -8.36
C VAL A 355 20.49 -14.86 -7.95
N ALA A 356 21.36 -14.32 -8.80
CA ALA A 356 22.80 -14.30 -8.53
C ALA A 356 23.18 -13.14 -7.59
N GLY A 357 22.54 -11.98 -7.77
CA GLY A 357 22.84 -10.75 -7.02
C GLY A 357 22.08 -10.57 -5.70
N GLU A 358 21.09 -11.41 -5.39
CA GLU A 358 20.10 -11.15 -4.33
C GLU A 358 20.73 -10.76 -2.99
N GLN A 359 21.52 -11.67 -2.42
CA GLN A 359 22.10 -11.47 -1.10
C GLN A 359 23.18 -10.36 -1.12
N ALA A 360 23.95 -10.26 -2.19
CA ALA A 360 24.95 -9.22 -2.39
C ALA A 360 24.31 -7.82 -2.37
N ILE A 361 23.20 -7.64 -3.09
CA ILE A 361 22.46 -6.39 -3.16
C ILE A 361 21.82 -6.06 -1.80
N ILE A 362 21.16 -7.03 -1.16
CA ILE A 362 20.56 -6.83 0.17
C ILE A 362 21.61 -6.40 1.19
N ASN A 363 22.74 -7.11 1.24
CA ASN A 363 23.83 -6.80 2.15
C ASN A 363 24.45 -5.43 1.85
N GLY A 364 24.72 -5.14 0.57
CA GLY A 364 25.26 -3.86 0.12
C GLY A 364 24.34 -2.70 0.50
N PHE A 365 23.04 -2.84 0.25
CA PHE A 365 22.04 -1.84 0.60
C PHE A 365 21.97 -1.65 2.13
N ASN A 366 21.80 -2.74 2.88
CA ASN A 366 21.63 -2.69 4.33
C ASN A 366 22.88 -2.21 5.07
N SER A 367 24.07 -2.41 4.52
CA SER A 367 25.33 -1.91 5.09
C SER A 367 25.41 -0.38 5.11
N LYS A 368 24.72 0.29 4.18
CA LYS A 368 24.65 1.75 4.08
C LYS A 368 23.55 2.34 4.97
N GLN A 369 22.65 1.51 5.52
CA GLN A 369 21.53 1.97 6.35
C GLN A 369 21.90 1.98 7.84
N LYS A 370 21.85 3.16 8.45
CA LYS A 370 22.06 3.34 9.90
C LYS A 370 20.86 2.90 10.72
N ASP A 371 19.65 3.14 10.20
CA ASP A 371 18.40 2.80 10.85
C ASP A 371 17.94 1.40 10.43
N ALA A 372 17.62 0.56 11.42
CA ALA A 372 17.06 -0.76 11.20
C ALA A 372 15.74 -0.71 10.44
N ALA A 373 14.92 0.33 10.63
CA ALA A 373 13.65 0.50 9.93
C ALA A 373 13.83 0.70 8.41
N ASN A 374 15.01 1.14 7.97
CA ASN A 374 15.34 1.36 6.56
C ASN A 374 16.05 0.18 5.90
N LYS A 375 16.35 -0.88 6.66
CA LYS A 375 16.86 -2.12 6.08
C LYS A 375 15.76 -2.83 5.30
N ILE A 376 16.18 -3.58 4.30
CA ILE A 376 15.31 -4.37 3.44
C ILE A 376 15.52 -5.85 3.71
N ASP A 377 14.44 -6.60 3.51
CA ASP A 377 14.30 -8.05 3.63
C ASP A 377 14.20 -8.74 2.26
N VAL A 378 13.75 -8.02 1.23
CA VAL A 378 13.61 -8.50 -0.14
C VAL A 378 14.40 -7.61 -1.10
N VAL A 379 15.17 -8.22 -2.02
CA VAL A 379 16.03 -7.51 -2.97
C VAL A 379 15.28 -6.49 -3.83
N CYS A 380 14.02 -6.75 -4.17
CA CYS A 380 13.16 -5.85 -4.94
C CYS A 380 13.10 -4.44 -4.34
N LYS A 381 13.17 -4.32 -3.00
CA LYS A 381 13.09 -3.05 -2.29
C LYS A 381 14.34 -2.18 -2.47
N ALA A 382 15.49 -2.76 -2.83
CA ALA A 382 16.71 -2.01 -3.12
C ALA A 382 16.53 -1.11 -4.35
N CYS A 383 15.80 -1.59 -5.36
CA CYS A 383 15.63 -0.90 -6.64
C CYS A 383 14.28 -0.17 -6.74
N HIS A 384 13.19 -0.78 -6.27
CA HIS A 384 11.85 -0.21 -6.41
C HIS A 384 11.35 0.52 -5.15
N GLY A 385 12.16 0.57 -4.09
CA GLY A 385 11.78 1.14 -2.80
C GLY A 385 10.85 0.21 -1.99
N LYS A 386 10.33 0.69 -0.86
CA LYS A 386 9.42 -0.07 0.01
C LYS A 386 8.01 -0.18 -0.62
N ILE A 387 7.89 -0.97 -1.69
CA ILE A 387 6.65 -1.17 -2.46
C ILE A 387 5.51 -1.67 -1.57
N ASP A 388 5.83 -2.46 -0.54
CA ASP A 388 4.90 -2.95 0.47
C ASP A 388 4.31 -1.86 1.37
N THR A 389 4.80 -0.62 1.29
CA THR A 389 4.19 0.53 1.97
C THR A 389 3.49 1.50 1.00
N MET A 390 3.44 1.18 -0.30
CA MET A 390 2.91 2.08 -1.34
C MET A 390 1.48 1.70 -1.74
N ASN A 391 0.53 2.63 -1.62
CA ASN A 391 -0.80 2.46 -2.21
C ASN A 391 -0.77 2.65 -3.73
N VAL A 392 -0.08 3.67 -4.22
CA VAL A 392 0.23 3.84 -5.64
C VAL A 392 1.73 3.76 -5.80
N VAL A 393 2.18 2.98 -6.78
CA VAL A 393 3.61 2.81 -6.99
C VAL A 393 4.20 4.10 -7.57
N GLN A 394 5.33 4.50 -7.01
CA GLN A 394 6.14 5.62 -7.48
C GLN A 394 7.57 5.17 -7.78
N MET A 395 8.24 5.85 -8.70
CA MET A 395 9.66 5.62 -8.97
C MET A 395 10.52 6.07 -7.78
N ALA A 396 11.00 5.12 -6.96
CA ALA A 396 11.78 5.43 -5.76
C ALA A 396 13.21 5.89 -6.06
N ASN A 397 13.79 5.44 -7.16
CA ASN A 397 15.16 5.72 -7.59
C ASN A 397 15.20 6.41 -8.95
N ASP A 398 16.34 7.02 -9.27
CA ASP A 398 16.50 7.83 -10.49
C ASP A 398 16.60 6.99 -11.77
N PHE A 399 17.10 5.74 -11.67
CA PHE A 399 17.37 4.83 -12.80
C PHE A 399 18.19 5.45 -13.94
N THR A 400 19.04 6.42 -13.61
CA THR A 400 20.02 6.97 -14.56
C THR A 400 21.25 6.07 -14.65
N MET A 401 22.02 6.20 -15.74
CA MET A 401 23.27 5.44 -15.92
C MET A 401 24.22 5.59 -14.73
N GLY A 402 24.32 6.79 -14.16
CA GLY A 402 25.17 7.06 -12.99
C GLY A 402 24.76 6.24 -11.76
N TRP A 403 23.46 6.03 -11.56
CA TRP A 403 22.93 5.19 -10.48
C TRP A 403 23.35 3.72 -10.65
N CYS A 404 23.24 3.18 -11.87
CA CYS A 404 23.65 1.81 -12.19
C CYS A 404 25.16 1.61 -11.94
N ILE A 405 25.99 2.54 -12.43
CA ILE A 405 27.45 2.49 -12.29
C ILE A 405 27.85 2.53 -10.82
N GLU A 406 27.29 3.45 -10.04
CA GLU A 406 27.62 3.59 -8.63
C GLU A 406 27.23 2.34 -7.82
N CYS A 407 26.09 1.73 -8.15
CA CYS A 407 25.72 0.46 -7.56
C CYS A 407 26.76 -0.63 -7.90
N HIS A 408 27.14 -0.77 -9.18
CA HIS A 408 28.10 -1.80 -9.61
C HIS A 408 29.52 -1.59 -9.05
N ARG A 409 29.93 -0.35 -8.80
CA ARG A 409 31.21 -0.03 -8.16
C ARG A 409 31.26 -0.41 -6.69
N THR A 410 30.13 -0.36 -6.00
CA THR A 410 30.08 -0.50 -4.54
C THR A 410 29.55 -1.84 -4.05
N THR A 411 28.83 -2.58 -4.90
CA THR A 411 28.29 -3.90 -4.54
C THR A 411 29.35 -4.98 -4.70
N GLU A 412 29.64 -5.69 -3.61
CA GLU A 412 30.52 -6.86 -3.57
C GLU A 412 29.78 -8.10 -4.07
N VAL A 413 30.40 -8.86 -4.98
CA VAL A 413 29.83 -10.07 -5.56
C VAL A 413 29.86 -11.20 -4.52
N ASP A 414 28.75 -11.92 -4.38
CA ASP A 414 28.72 -13.12 -3.56
C ASP A 414 29.39 -14.29 -4.30
N MET A 415 30.68 -14.51 -3.99
CA MET A 415 31.50 -15.57 -4.59
C MET A 415 31.17 -16.97 -4.02
N ASN A 416 30.33 -17.05 -2.99
CA ASN A 416 30.02 -18.29 -2.28
C ASN A 416 28.62 -18.81 -2.57
N ASN A 417 27.77 -18.04 -3.27
CA ASN A 417 26.48 -18.54 -3.71
C ASN A 417 26.65 -19.77 -4.62
N GLY A 418 25.62 -20.63 -4.68
CA GLY A 418 25.69 -21.90 -5.41
C GLY A 418 26.08 -21.73 -6.88
N TYR A 419 25.59 -20.67 -7.53
CA TYR A 419 25.86 -20.36 -8.93
C TYR A 419 27.33 -19.96 -9.17
N ASN A 420 27.85 -18.97 -8.45
CA ASN A 420 29.20 -18.45 -8.64
C ASN A 420 30.26 -19.46 -8.20
N LYS A 421 30.01 -20.19 -7.12
CA LYS A 421 30.94 -21.23 -6.63
C LYS A 421 31.17 -22.33 -7.67
N GLU A 422 30.13 -22.72 -8.40
CA GLU A 422 30.18 -23.82 -9.37
C GLU A 422 30.68 -23.36 -10.75
N TYR A 423 30.11 -22.28 -11.29
CA TYR A 423 30.39 -21.84 -12.66
C TYR A 423 31.62 -20.94 -12.80
N PHE A 424 32.00 -20.20 -11.75
CA PHE A 424 33.06 -19.19 -11.82
C PHE A 424 34.29 -19.50 -10.97
N LYS A 425 34.52 -20.76 -10.58
CA LYS A 425 35.69 -21.19 -9.80
C LYS A 425 37.03 -20.68 -10.38
N ASN A 426 37.23 -20.83 -11.68
CA ASN A 426 38.46 -20.37 -12.35
C ASN A 426 38.59 -18.84 -12.35
N LEU A 427 37.46 -18.13 -12.46
CA LEU A 427 37.42 -16.67 -12.36
C LEU A 427 37.75 -16.23 -10.93
N HIS A 428 37.23 -16.92 -9.91
CA HIS A 428 37.53 -16.62 -8.51
C HIS A 428 39.02 -16.77 -8.20
N ASP A 429 39.64 -17.86 -8.67
CA ASP A 429 41.07 -18.11 -8.48
C ASP A 429 41.93 -17.07 -9.22
N LYS A 430 41.51 -16.65 -10.42
CA LYS A 430 42.18 -15.57 -11.18
C LYS A 430 42.06 -14.22 -10.45
N LEU A 431 40.87 -13.88 -9.97
CA LEU A 431 40.61 -12.62 -9.27
C LEU A 431 41.37 -12.56 -7.94
N LYS A 432 41.42 -13.65 -7.17
CA LYS A 432 42.25 -13.74 -5.95
C LYS A 432 43.73 -13.52 -6.25
N LYS A 433 44.26 -14.07 -7.35
CA LYS A 433 45.64 -13.84 -7.77
C LYS A 433 45.90 -12.39 -8.22
N GLN A 434 44.93 -11.77 -8.89
CA GLN A 434 45.07 -10.41 -9.44
C GLN A 434 44.90 -9.33 -8.37
N TYR A 435 43.95 -9.48 -7.44
CA TYR A 435 43.60 -8.48 -6.45
C TYR A 435 44.14 -8.79 -5.04
N GLY A 436 44.69 -9.99 -4.81
CA GLY A 436 45.16 -10.46 -3.50
C GLY A 436 44.08 -11.23 -2.71
N GLU A 437 44.53 -12.09 -1.78
CA GLU A 437 43.63 -12.82 -0.90
C GLU A 437 42.94 -11.85 0.08
N GLY A 438 41.60 -11.89 0.14
CA GLY A 438 40.79 -11.03 1.02
C GLY A 438 40.30 -9.72 0.41
N SER A 439 40.63 -9.44 -0.85
CA SER A 439 40.14 -8.24 -1.55
C SER A 439 38.67 -8.36 -1.91
N LYS A 440 37.91 -7.29 -1.65
CA LYS A 440 36.48 -7.18 -2.02
C LYS A 440 36.36 -7.11 -3.54
N ILE A 441 35.74 -8.11 -4.13
CA ILE A 441 35.50 -8.16 -5.58
C ILE A 441 34.12 -7.57 -5.86
N THR A 442 34.09 -6.43 -6.53
CA THR A 442 32.84 -5.74 -6.89
C THR A 442 32.35 -6.17 -8.26
N VAL A 443 31.12 -5.79 -8.61
CA VAL A 443 30.55 -6.06 -9.94
C VAL A 443 31.39 -5.40 -11.06
N ASP A 444 31.96 -4.23 -10.79
CA ASP A 444 32.95 -3.59 -11.67
C ASP A 444 34.18 -4.48 -11.93
N ALA A 445 34.73 -5.11 -10.89
CA ALA A 445 35.92 -5.95 -11.00
C ALA A 445 35.72 -7.21 -11.88
N ILE A 446 34.48 -7.65 -12.08
CA ILE A 446 34.11 -8.76 -12.99
C ILE A 446 33.67 -8.27 -14.38
N GLY A 447 33.90 -6.98 -14.68
CA GLY A 447 33.60 -6.36 -15.97
C GLY A 447 32.14 -5.94 -16.12
N GLY A 448 31.41 -5.70 -15.03
CA GLY A 448 30.02 -5.26 -15.05
C GLY A 448 29.80 -3.79 -15.45
N LEU A 449 30.85 -3.09 -15.91
CA LEU A 449 30.81 -1.73 -16.45
C LEU A 449 31.22 -1.65 -17.93
N GLU A 450 31.37 -2.80 -18.61
CA GLU A 450 31.71 -2.85 -20.03
C GLU A 450 30.50 -2.43 -20.90
N CYS A 451 30.72 -1.54 -21.87
CA CYS A 451 29.64 -0.97 -22.70
C CYS A 451 28.77 -2.05 -23.37
N GLY A 452 29.39 -3.06 -23.97
CA GLY A 452 28.69 -4.14 -24.70
C GLY A 452 27.92 -5.12 -23.81
N LYS A 453 28.08 -5.06 -22.48
CA LYS A 453 27.27 -5.88 -21.56
C LYS A 453 25.99 -5.17 -21.12
N CYS A 454 25.92 -3.85 -21.32
CA CYS A 454 24.79 -3.02 -20.91
C CYS A 454 24.01 -2.45 -22.11
N HIS A 455 24.65 -2.21 -23.25
CA HIS A 455 24.07 -1.45 -24.37
C HIS A 455 24.40 -2.03 -25.76
N TYR A 456 24.01 -3.26 -26.06
CA TYR A 456 24.37 -3.94 -27.31
C TYR A 456 23.26 -3.96 -28.37
#